data_AF-A0A9P3WIG8-F1
#
_entry.id   AF-A0A9P3WIG8-F1
#
_cell.length_a   1.000
_cell.length_b   1.000
_cell.length_c   1.000
_cell.angle_alpha   90.00
_cell.angle_beta   90.00
_cell.angle_gamma   90.00
#
_symmetry.space_group_name_H-M   'P 1'
#
loop_
_entity.id
_entity.type
_entity.pdbx_description
1 polymer ?
#
loop_
_entity_poly.entity_id
_entity_poly.type
_entity_poly.pdbx_seq_one_letter_code
_entity_poly.pdbx_strand_id
1 'polypeptide(L)'
;MSEALKALNNIRTLRAQTREVSLEYLEDILEKFTVIVEERREEEASQRKELEDKQAKLEAFRVKLLEEGIDPAELISSLKGQATKTKSTREPRPAKYKYIDEDGSEKTWTGQGRTPKAITSALEKGKKLEDFAI
;
A
#
# COMPACT_ATOMS: atom_id res chain seq x y z
N MET A 1 -19.45 0.79 -13.58
CA MET A 1 -19.96 1.00 -14.95
C MET A 1 -20.56 2.39 -15.03
N SER A 2 -20.00 3.27 -15.86
CA SER A 2 -20.53 4.63 -16.03
C SER A 2 -21.94 4.58 -16.62
N GLU A 3 -22.76 5.59 -16.32
CA GLU A 3 -24.12 5.71 -16.85
C GLU A 3 -24.13 5.74 -18.39
N ALA A 4 -23.09 6.31 -19.01
CA ALA A 4 -22.90 6.32 -20.46
C ALA A 4 -22.76 4.90 -21.06
N LEU A 5 -21.94 4.03 -20.45
CA LEU A 5 -21.78 2.65 -20.92
C LEU A 5 -23.03 1.81 -20.70
N LYS A 6 -23.80 2.10 -19.64
CA LYS A 6 -25.11 1.44 -19.42
C LYS A 6 -26.11 1.78 -20.52
N ALA A 7 -26.14 3.04 -20.97
CA ALA A 7 -27.01 3.47 -22.07
C ALA A 7 -26.66 2.79 -23.40
N LEU A 8 -25.37 2.55 -23.67
CA LEU A 8 -24.89 1.81 -24.85
C LEU A 8 -25.27 0.33 -24.82
N ASN A 9 -25.35 -0.28 -23.64
CA ASN A 9 -25.71 -1.69 -23.50
C ASN A 9 -27.22 -1.97 -23.67
N ASN A 10 -28.07 -0.93 -23.65
CA ASN A 10 -29.51 -1.08 -23.85
C ASN A 10 -29.91 -0.61 -25.25
N ILE A 11 -30.30 -1.56 -26.10
CA ILE A 11 -30.64 -1.29 -27.50
C ILE A 11 -31.81 -0.31 -27.67
N ARG A 12 -32.74 -0.25 -26.71
CA ARG A 12 -33.91 0.63 -26.80
C ARG A 12 -33.51 2.09 -26.59
N THR A 13 -32.67 2.35 -25.60
CA THR A 13 -32.12 3.69 -25.34
C THR A 13 -31.16 4.10 -26.44
N LEU A 14 -30.31 3.18 -26.91
CA LEU A 14 -29.38 3.43 -28.01
C LEU A 14 -30.12 3.85 -29.29
N ARG A 15 -31.16 3.11 -29.69
CA ARG A 15 -31.98 3.46 -30.87
C ARG A 15 -32.65 4.82 -30.74
N ALA A 16 -33.11 5.20 -29.55
CA ALA A 16 -33.71 6.51 -29.33
C ALA A 16 -32.67 7.63 -29.49
N GLN A 17 -31.46 7.43 -29.00
CA GLN A 17 -30.36 8.40 -29.07
C GLN A 17 -29.76 8.54 -30.48
N THR A 18 -29.73 7.47 -31.25
CA THR A 18 -29.13 7.46 -32.60
C THR A 18 -30.14 7.80 -33.71
N ARG A 19 -31.42 8.04 -33.37
CA ARG A 19 -32.49 8.25 -34.37
C ARG A 19 -32.27 9.48 -35.26
N GLU A 20 -31.65 10.52 -34.71
CA GLU A 20 -31.42 11.80 -35.39
C GLU A 20 -29.96 11.95 -35.86
N VAL A 21 -29.22 10.84 -35.86
CA VAL A 21 -27.79 10.80 -36.19
C VAL A 21 -27.61 10.18 -37.57
N SER A 22 -26.66 10.69 -38.37
CA SER A 22 -26.37 10.15 -39.70
C SER A 22 -25.73 8.76 -39.61
N LEU A 23 -25.93 7.94 -40.65
CA LEU A 23 -25.33 6.62 -40.74
C LEU A 23 -23.81 6.67 -40.68
N GLU A 24 -23.20 7.59 -41.43
CA GLU A 24 -21.74 7.80 -41.48
C GLU A 24 -21.15 8.01 -40.09
N TYR A 25 -21.81 8.82 -39.25
CA TYR A 25 -21.33 9.06 -37.89
C TYR A 25 -21.49 7.83 -36.98
N LEU A 26 -22.50 6.99 -37.22
CA LEU A 26 -22.65 5.72 -36.49
C LEU A 26 -21.57 4.71 -36.90
N GLU A 27 -21.16 4.71 -38.17
CA GLU A 27 -20.05 3.91 -38.68
C GLU A 27 -18.72 4.36 -38.05
N ASP A 28 -18.46 5.68 -37.96
CA ASP A 28 -17.29 6.22 -37.27
C ASP A 28 -17.23 5.83 -35.78
N ILE A 29 -18.38 5.82 -35.10
CA ILE A 29 -18.47 5.37 -33.71
C ILE A 29 -18.16 3.87 -33.61
N LEU A 30 -18.70 3.08 -34.54
CA LEU A 30 -18.48 1.64 -34.58
C LEU A 30 -16.99 1.36 -34.77
N GLU A 31 -16.32 2.02 -35.73
CA GLU A 31 -14.89 1.85 -35.99
C GLU A 31 -14.05 2.12 -34.73
N LYS A 32 -14.31 3.24 -34.04
CA LYS A 32 -13.62 3.57 -32.79
C LYS A 32 -13.86 2.52 -31.72
N PHE A 33 -15.09 2.01 -31.60
CA PHE A 33 -15.41 0.98 -30.63
C PHE A 33 -14.75 -0.36 -30.98
N THR A 34 -14.65 -0.71 -32.26
CA THR A 34 -13.94 -1.91 -32.71
C THR A 34 -12.46 -1.85 -32.36
N VAL A 35 -11.80 -0.70 -32.56
CA VAL A 35 -10.40 -0.50 -32.15
C VAL A 35 -10.24 -0.72 -30.64
N ILE A 36 -11.10 -0.12 -29.82
CA ILE A 36 -11.05 -0.29 -28.35
C ILE A 36 -11.24 -1.76 -27.94
N VAL A 37 -12.14 -2.47 -28.62
CA VAL A 37 -12.39 -3.90 -28.34
C VAL A 37 -11.18 -4.75 -28.73
N GLU A 38 -10.53 -4.44 -29.85
CA GLU A 38 -9.33 -5.15 -30.30
C GLU A 38 -8.15 -4.91 -29.36
N GLU A 39 -7.90 -3.66 -28.96
CA GLU A 39 -6.88 -3.31 -27.95
C GLU A 39 -7.09 -4.11 -26.66
N ARG A 40 -8.33 -4.18 -26.16
CA ARG A 40 -8.66 -4.95 -24.95
C ARG A 40 -8.48 -6.45 -25.13
N ARG A 41 -8.80 -7.00 -26.31
CA ARG A 41 -8.57 -8.42 -26.61
C ARG A 41 -7.08 -8.75 -26.65
N GLU A 42 -6.26 -7.87 -27.21
CA GLU A 42 -4.81 -8.03 -27.25
C GLU A 42 -4.18 -7.91 -25.85
N GLU A 43 -4.64 -6.95 -25.04
CA GLU A 43 -4.26 -6.82 -23.63
C GLU A 43 -4.60 -8.09 -22.84
N GLU A 44 -5.83 -8.60 -22.96
CA GLU A 44 -6.22 -9.83 -22.28
C GLU A 44 -5.43 -11.06 -22.79
N ALA A 45 -5.18 -11.16 -24.08
CA ALA A 45 -4.42 -12.25 -24.66
C ALA A 45 -2.95 -12.22 -24.23
N SER A 46 -2.33 -11.05 -24.18
CA SER A 46 -0.95 -10.87 -23.72
C SER A 46 -0.83 -11.17 -22.21
N GLN A 47 -1.77 -10.70 -21.40
CA GLN A 47 -1.83 -11.04 -19.98
C GLN A 47 -2.01 -12.54 -19.74
N ARG A 48 -2.89 -13.20 -20.51
CA ARG A 48 -3.08 -14.66 -20.42
C ARG A 48 -1.80 -15.41 -20.78
N LYS A 49 -1.12 -15.02 -21.86
CA LYS A 49 0.17 -15.60 -22.24
C LYS A 49 1.23 -15.40 -21.17
N GLU A 50 1.33 -14.21 -20.59
CA GLU A 50 2.30 -13.94 -19.52
C GLU A 50 2.02 -14.79 -18.27
N LEU A 51 0.74 -14.96 -17.91
CA LEU A 51 0.33 -15.84 -16.82
C LEU A 51 0.65 -17.30 -17.11
N GLU A 52 0.36 -17.77 -18.32
CA GLU A 52 0.67 -19.14 -18.77
C GLU A 52 2.19 -19.39 -18.79
N ASP A 53 2.99 -18.45 -19.31
CA ASP A 53 4.45 -18.52 -19.30
C ASP A 53 5.00 -18.54 -17.87
N LYS A 54 4.42 -17.74 -16.96
CA LYS A 54 4.79 -17.75 -15.54
C LYS A 54 4.45 -19.08 -14.90
N GLN A 55 3.26 -19.63 -15.16
CA GLN A 55 2.83 -20.94 -14.66
C GLN A 55 3.71 -22.07 -15.20
N ALA A 56 3.96 -22.10 -16.50
CA ALA A 56 4.83 -23.08 -17.14
C ALA A 56 6.26 -23.03 -16.59
N LYS A 57 6.81 -21.82 -16.35
CA LYS A 57 8.10 -21.66 -15.67
C LYS A 57 8.07 -22.22 -14.26
N LEU A 58 7.05 -21.88 -13.46
CA LEU A 58 6.90 -22.38 -12.10
C LEU A 58 6.79 -23.91 -12.06
N GLU A 59 6.04 -24.50 -12.99
CA GLU A 59 5.91 -25.96 -13.12
C GLU A 59 7.24 -26.60 -13.52
N ALA A 60 7.95 -26.01 -14.49
CA ALA A 60 9.28 -26.47 -14.88
C ALA A 60 10.28 -26.41 -13.71
N PHE A 61 10.24 -25.34 -12.90
CA PHE A 61 11.05 -25.26 -11.67
C PHE A 61 10.63 -26.28 -10.62
N ARG A 62 9.31 -26.52 -10.47
CA ARG A 62 8.79 -27.53 -9.55
C ARG A 62 9.28 -28.93 -9.90
N VAL A 63 9.26 -29.30 -11.18
CA VAL A 63 9.76 -30.61 -11.64
C VAL A 63 11.25 -30.73 -11.35
N LYS A 64 12.06 -29.72 -11.69
CA LYS A 64 13.51 -29.72 -11.41
C LYS A 64 13.84 -29.85 -9.93
N LEU A 65 13.11 -29.14 -9.06
CA LEU A 65 13.31 -29.24 -7.60
C LEU A 65 13.03 -30.66 -7.09
N LEU A 66 11.95 -31.28 -7.59
CA LEU A 66 11.62 -32.66 -7.23
C LEU A 66 12.65 -33.67 -7.77
N GLU A 67 13.19 -33.45 -8.97
CA GLU A 67 14.30 -34.26 -9.54
C GLU A 67 15.57 -34.17 -8.69
N GLU A 68 15.87 -32.99 -8.14
CA GLU A 68 16.99 -32.78 -7.21
C GLU A 68 16.68 -33.29 -5.78
N GLY A 69 15.49 -33.86 -5.55
CA GLY A 69 15.06 -34.40 -4.26
C GLY A 69 14.68 -33.35 -3.22
N ILE A 70 14.46 -32.10 -3.65
CA ILE A 70 14.07 -30.98 -2.79
C ILE A 70 12.55 -30.82 -2.87
N ASP A 71 11.85 -31.03 -1.76
CA ASP A 71 10.43 -30.72 -1.69
C ASP A 71 10.23 -29.19 -1.71
N PRO A 72 9.51 -28.62 -2.70
CA PRO A 72 9.23 -27.19 -2.74
C PRO A 72 8.56 -26.65 -1.46
N ALA A 73 7.81 -27.48 -0.72
CA ALA A 73 7.22 -27.07 0.56
C ALA A 73 8.27 -26.86 1.66
N GLU A 74 9.28 -27.73 1.72
CA GLU A 74 10.38 -27.63 2.68
C GLU A 74 11.30 -26.44 2.35
N LEU A 75 11.55 -26.18 1.07
CA LEU A 75 12.29 -25.00 0.62
C LEU A 75 11.62 -23.68 1.03
N ILE A 76 10.30 -23.57 0.86
CA ILE A 76 9.55 -22.37 1.27
C ILE A 76 9.54 -22.23 2.80
N SER A 77 9.45 -23.34 3.53
CA SER A 77 9.49 -23.35 5.00
C SER A 77 10.84 -22.88 5.54
N SER A 78 11.95 -23.38 4.98
CA SER A 78 13.30 -22.98 5.37
C SER A 78 13.57 -21.49 5.09
N LEU A 79 13.05 -20.94 3.99
CA LEU A 79 13.18 -19.53 3.65
C LEU A 79 12.36 -18.62 4.60
N LYS A 80 11.16 -19.06 5.00
CA LYS A 80 10.34 -18.35 6.00
C LYS A 80 10.96 -18.39 7.40
N GLY A 81 11.68 -19.45 7.74
CA GLY A 81 12.40 -19.59 9.01
C GLY A 81 13.56 -18.60 9.22
N GLN A 82 14.07 -17.97 8.16
CA GLN A 82 15.11 -16.95 8.25
C GLN A 82 14.58 -15.54 8.57
N ALA A 83 13.28 -15.30 8.44
CA ALA A 83 12.68 -13.96 8.56
C ALA A 83 12.12 -13.64 9.95
N THR A 84 12.67 -14.18 11.06
CA THR A 84 12.29 -13.71 12.40
C THR A 84 13.46 -13.78 13.40
N LYS A 85 14.26 -12.73 13.43
CA LYS A 85 14.79 -12.21 14.71
C LYS A 85 14.21 -10.82 14.92
N THR A 86 12.95 -10.78 15.33
CA THR A 86 12.32 -9.57 15.88
C THR A 86 13.16 -9.12 17.08
N LYS A 87 13.89 -8.00 16.93
CA LYS A 87 14.52 -7.32 18.05
C LYS A 87 13.42 -6.95 19.05
N SER A 88 13.49 -7.51 20.25
CA SER A 88 12.64 -7.10 21.37
C SER A 88 12.81 -5.61 21.61
N THR A 89 11.76 -4.83 21.35
CA THR A 89 11.68 -3.42 21.75
C THR A 89 11.72 -3.36 23.27
N ARG A 90 12.79 -2.76 23.82
CA ARG A 90 12.88 -2.45 25.25
C ARG A 90 11.80 -1.42 25.60
N GLU A 91 11.12 -1.64 26.72
CA GLU A 91 10.14 -0.69 27.27
C GLU A 91 10.79 0.69 27.49
N PRO A 92 10.15 1.78 27.05
CA PRO A 92 10.66 3.12 27.27
C PRO A 92 10.69 3.43 28.77
N ARG A 93 11.82 3.95 29.26
CA ARG A 93 12.00 4.30 30.67
C ARG A 93 10.99 5.38 31.10
N PRO A 94 10.42 5.30 32.31
CA PRO A 94 9.43 6.26 32.79
C PRO A 94 10.03 7.67 32.92
N ALA A 95 9.22 8.69 32.65
CA ALA A 95 9.65 10.08 32.80
C ALA A 95 9.80 10.46 34.27
N LYS A 96 10.88 11.15 34.62
CA LYS A 96 11.29 11.42 36.01
C LYS A 96 10.91 12.82 36.48
N TYR A 97 10.70 13.76 35.56
CA TYR A 97 10.37 15.15 35.87
C TYR A 97 9.20 15.64 35.01
N LYS A 98 8.31 16.49 35.55
CA LYS A 98 7.22 17.18 34.85
C LYS A 98 7.44 18.69 34.96
N TYR A 99 7.31 19.41 33.85
CA TYR A 99 7.49 20.86 33.81
C TYR A 99 6.49 21.51 32.84
N ILE A 100 6.20 22.80 33.05
CA ILE A 100 5.33 23.59 32.17
C ILE A 100 6.24 24.36 31.21
N ASP A 101 6.05 24.17 29.91
CA ASP A 101 6.79 24.91 28.87
C ASP A 101 6.30 26.36 28.77
N GLU A 102 7.07 27.21 28.07
CA GLU A 102 6.75 28.63 27.85
C GLU A 102 5.40 28.86 27.16
N ASP A 103 4.88 27.84 26.45
CA ASP A 103 3.55 27.82 25.82
C ASP A 103 2.42 27.32 26.75
N GLY A 104 2.68 27.18 28.05
CA GLY A 104 1.69 26.75 29.06
C GLY A 104 1.32 25.26 29.01
N SER A 105 2.05 24.45 28.24
CA SER A 105 1.79 23.01 28.09
C SER A 105 2.64 22.17 29.05
N GLU A 106 2.03 21.17 29.69
CA GLU A 106 2.71 20.24 30.58
C GLU A 106 3.50 19.19 29.79
N LYS A 107 4.82 19.11 29.99
CA LYS A 107 5.70 18.10 29.38
C LYS A 107 6.49 17.33 30.43
N THR A 108 6.89 16.12 30.08
CA THR A 108 7.69 15.25 30.94
C THR A 108 9.08 15.02 30.37
N TRP A 109 10.07 14.96 31.26
CA TRP A 109 11.48 14.75 30.92
C TRP A 109 12.02 13.56 31.70
N THR A 110 12.65 12.63 31.00
CA THR A 110 13.20 11.40 31.58
C THR A 110 14.47 11.62 32.39
N GLY A 111 14.98 12.86 32.45
CA GLY A 111 16.28 13.18 33.07
C GLY A 111 17.48 12.75 32.23
N GLN A 112 17.24 12.22 31.03
CA GLN A 112 18.29 11.78 30.10
C GLN A 112 18.35 12.74 28.90
N GLY A 113 19.53 13.29 28.63
CA GLY A 113 19.76 14.25 27.53
C GLY A 113 19.83 15.71 27.99
N ARG A 114 19.63 16.66 27.07
CA ARG A 114 19.69 18.10 27.38
C ARG A 114 18.51 18.49 28.29
N THR A 115 18.80 19.25 29.35
CA THR A 115 17.79 19.80 30.25
C THR A 115 16.85 20.74 29.48
N PRO A 116 15.53 20.58 29.60
CA PRO A 116 14.58 21.50 29.01
C PRO A 116 14.83 22.95 29.46
N LYS A 117 14.63 23.91 28.54
CA LYS A 117 14.84 25.33 28.83
C LYS A 117 13.99 25.81 30.00
N ALA A 118 12.74 25.36 30.09
CA ALA A 118 11.85 25.70 31.19
C ALA A 118 12.37 25.25 32.58
N ILE A 119 12.98 24.06 32.68
CA ILE A 119 13.64 23.61 33.92
C ILE A 119 14.90 24.44 34.18
N THR A 120 15.68 24.73 33.14
CA THR A 120 16.91 25.52 33.25
C THR A 120 16.60 26.94 33.76
N SER A 121 15.60 27.62 33.19
CA SER A 121 15.12 28.93 33.64
C SER A 121 14.55 28.90 35.06
N ALA A 122 13.96 27.77 35.49
CA ALA A 122 13.49 27.61 36.87
C ALA A 122 14.64 27.40 37.86
N LEU A 123 15.67 26.65 37.47
CA LEU A 123 16.91 26.49 38.25
C LEU A 123 17.64 27.83 38.42
N GLU A 124 17.72 28.63 37.36
CA GLU A 124 18.31 29.99 37.41
C GLU A 124 17.53 30.94 38.32
N LYS A 125 16.21 30.77 38.41
CA LYS A 125 15.34 31.50 39.36
C LYS A 125 15.42 30.96 40.80
N GLY A 126 16.32 30.02 41.08
CA GLY A 126 16.60 29.50 42.41
C GLY A 126 15.72 28.32 42.86
N LYS A 127 14.91 27.73 41.97
CA LYS A 127 14.17 26.49 42.26
C LYS A 127 15.09 25.28 42.15
N LYS A 128 14.77 24.19 42.83
CA LYS A 128 15.58 22.96 42.75
C LYS A 128 14.99 22.01 41.71
N LEU A 129 15.85 21.19 41.11
CA LEU A 129 15.45 20.18 40.13
C LEU A 129 14.44 19.17 40.72
N GLU A 130 14.48 19.00 42.03
CA GLU A 130 13.59 18.15 42.83
C GLU A 130 12.14 18.63 42.83
N ASP A 131 11.89 19.94 42.67
CA ASP A 131 10.54 20.51 42.63
C ASP A 131 9.78 20.12 41.34
N PHE A 132 10.51 19.60 40.35
CA PHE A 132 9.96 19.13 39.08
C PHE A 132 9.88 17.60 39.02
N ALA A 133 10.28 16.87 40.07
CA ALA A 133 10.23 15.42 40.08
C ALA A 133 8.78 14.92 40.14
N ILE A 134 8.49 13.84 39.40
CA ILE A 134 7.21 13.11 39.47
C ILE A 134 7.31 12.03 40.54
#